data_AF-A0AAF0R1Z2-F1
#
_entry.id   AF-A0AAF0R1Z2-F1
#
_cell.length_a   1.000
_cell.length_b   1.000
_cell.length_c   1.000
_cell.angle_alpha   90.00
_cell.angle_beta   90.00
_cell.angle_gamma   90.00
#
_symmetry.space_group_name_H-M   'P 1'
#
loop_
_entity.id
_entity.type
_entity.pdbx_description
1 polymer ?
#
loop_
_entity_poly.entity_id
_entity_poly.type
_entity_poly.pdbx_seq_one_letter_code
_entity_poly.pdbx_strand_id
1 'polypeptide(L)'
;MNRVFRQYLDRIVIVFIDDILIYSTNENEHIDHLRIVLQILKDQKLYAKFNKFKFLIRYIAFLGHTVSSTGIEVDPKKTYTVKSWPRPLSPTYIRSFLGLTDYYRRFVEAYEKSFQELNDRLTFTLVLTLLEGPDGFMVYYDASRKGLGCVFMQNGKVISYALRKLKVHEKNYPTHDHKLAASMQYVFTKKDLNLFQRRWLELLKDYDMSVLSHSGKANAVADALSR
;
A
#
# COMPACT_ATOMS: atom_id res chain seq x y z
N MET A 1 -16.40 30.91 -25.54
CA MET A 1 -15.18 30.42 -26.22
C MET A 1 -15.45 29.15 -27.04
N ASN A 2 -16.06 28.09 -26.49
CA ASN A 2 -16.37 26.85 -27.25
C ASN A 2 -17.26 27.03 -28.49
N ARG A 3 -18.21 27.99 -28.46
CA ARG A 3 -19.04 28.32 -29.64
C ARG A 3 -18.24 28.92 -30.80
N VAL A 4 -17.16 29.64 -30.51
CA VAL A 4 -16.32 30.32 -31.50
C VAL A 4 -15.47 29.32 -32.28
N PHE A 5 -14.93 28.31 -31.60
CA PHE A 5 -14.06 27.29 -32.19
C PHE A 5 -14.79 26.02 -32.61
N ARG A 6 -16.13 26.02 -32.67
CA ARG A 6 -16.94 24.79 -32.82
C ARG A 6 -16.54 23.89 -33.99
N GLN A 7 -16.08 24.47 -35.10
CA GLN A 7 -15.65 23.72 -36.29
C GLN A 7 -14.26 23.06 -36.15
N TYR A 8 -13.47 23.52 -35.19
CA TYR A 8 -12.06 23.17 -34.98
C TYR A 8 -11.80 22.50 -33.62
N LEU A 9 -12.81 22.45 -32.75
CA LEU A 9 -12.78 21.74 -31.48
C LEU A 9 -12.46 20.26 -31.70
N ASP A 10 -11.58 19.73 -30.86
CA ASP A 10 -11.13 18.33 -30.83
C ASP A 10 -10.47 17.82 -32.13
N ARG A 11 -10.23 18.72 -33.11
CA ARG A 11 -9.47 18.45 -34.33
C ARG A 11 -8.08 19.09 -34.27
N ILE A 12 -8.06 20.40 -34.04
CA ILE A 12 -6.83 21.20 -34.02
C ILE A 12 -6.72 22.06 -32.75
N VAL A 13 -7.84 22.25 -32.05
CA VAL A 13 -7.95 23.12 -30.88
C VAL A 13 -8.73 22.44 -29.77
N ILE A 14 -8.22 22.53 -28.54
CA ILE A 14 -8.95 22.25 -27.31
C ILE A 14 -9.11 23.57 -26.56
N VAL A 15 -10.32 23.86 -26.12
CA VAL A 15 -10.61 25.06 -25.32
C VAL A 15 -11.08 24.64 -23.95
N PHE A 16 -10.40 25.11 -22.91
CA PHE A 16 -10.80 24.90 -21.52
C PHE A 16 -10.84 26.24 -20.78
N ILE A 17 -12.05 26.70 -20.46
CA ILE A 17 -12.33 27.98 -19.80
C ILE A 17 -11.61 29.13 -20.53
N ASP A 18 -10.43 29.54 -20.04
CA ASP A 18 -9.66 30.67 -20.54
C ASP A 18 -8.47 30.24 -21.41
N ASP A 19 -8.11 28.94 -21.42
CA ASP A 19 -6.95 28.42 -22.12
C ASP A 19 -7.35 27.79 -23.47
N ILE A 20 -6.62 28.18 -24.52
CA ILE A 20 -6.71 27.59 -25.86
C ILE A 20 -5.44 26.79 -26.10
N LEU A 21 -5.59 25.48 -26.26
CA LEU A 21 -4.52 24.59 -26.67
C LEU A 21 -4.66 24.31 -28.16
N ILE A 22 -3.63 24.66 -28.93
CA ILE A 22 -3.54 24.35 -30.37
C ILE A 22 -2.52 23.21 -30.51
N TYR A 23 -2.88 22.13 -31.20
CA TYR A 23 -1.99 21.00 -31.41
C TYR A 23 -2.02 20.54 -32.86
N SER A 24 -0.93 19.96 -33.33
CA SER A 24 -0.75 19.56 -34.73
C SER A 24 0.32 18.48 -34.82
N THR A 25 0.28 17.70 -35.89
CA THR A 25 1.26 16.63 -36.17
C THR A 25 2.58 17.19 -36.70
N ASN A 26 2.51 18.19 -37.57
CA ASN A 26 3.67 18.78 -38.25
C ASN A 26 3.82 20.26 -37.93
N GLU A 27 5.04 20.80 -38.03
CA GLU A 27 5.32 22.22 -37.78
C GLU A 27 4.67 23.13 -38.82
N ASN A 28 4.69 22.74 -40.10
CA ASN A 28 4.05 23.49 -41.18
C ASN A 28 2.52 23.59 -40.98
N GLU A 29 1.88 22.46 -40.66
CA GLU A 29 0.44 22.43 -40.32
C GLU A 29 0.16 23.26 -39.07
N HIS A 30 1.07 23.25 -38.09
CA HIS A 30 0.90 24.02 -36.86
C HIS A 30 0.85 25.53 -37.13
N ILE A 31 1.69 26.04 -38.05
CA ILE A 31 1.66 27.44 -38.47
C ILE A 31 0.33 27.79 -39.12
N ASP A 32 -0.21 26.92 -39.97
CA ASP A 32 -1.50 27.14 -40.63
C ASP A 32 -2.66 27.10 -39.63
N HIS A 33 -2.67 26.14 -38.71
CA HIS A 33 -3.64 26.09 -37.62
C HIS A 33 -3.57 27.33 -36.73
N LEU A 34 -2.36 27.81 -36.43
CA LEU A 34 -2.15 29.02 -35.63
C LEU A 34 -2.71 30.26 -36.35
N ARG A 35 -2.52 30.38 -37.66
CA ARG A 35 -3.12 31.45 -38.48
C ARG A 35 -4.64 31.41 -38.42
N ILE A 36 -5.26 30.23 -38.59
CA ILE A 36 -6.71 30.05 -38.52
C ILE A 36 -7.24 30.51 -37.14
N VAL A 37 -6.61 30.04 -36.06
CA VAL A 37 -7.05 30.35 -34.69
C VAL A 37 -6.92 31.84 -34.38
N LEU A 38 -5.79 32.46 -34.74
CA LEU A 38 -5.57 33.90 -34.54
C LEU A 38 -6.53 34.74 -35.38
N GLN A 39 -6.86 34.31 -36.60
CA GLN A 39 -7.84 34.99 -37.45
C GLN A 39 -9.24 34.96 -36.81
N ILE A 40 -9.67 33.80 -36.32
CA ILE A 40 -10.95 33.66 -35.61
C ILE A 40 -10.99 34.55 -34.36
N LEU A 41 -9.91 34.61 -33.58
CA LEU A 41 -9.84 35.49 -32.42
C LEU A 41 -9.99 36.97 -32.83
N LYS A 42 -9.31 37.38 -33.91
CA LYS A 42 -9.41 38.73 -34.45
C LYS A 42 -10.82 39.08 -34.93
N ASP A 43 -11.45 38.17 -35.67
CA ASP A 43 -12.81 38.38 -36.22
C ASP A 43 -13.86 38.48 -35.11
N GLN A 44 -13.68 37.72 -34.03
CA GLN A 44 -14.54 37.77 -32.83
C GLN A 44 -14.13 38.87 -31.84
N LYS A 45 -13.15 39.72 -32.17
CA LYS A 45 -12.64 40.80 -31.31
C LYS A 45 -12.19 40.31 -29.92
N LEU A 46 -11.61 39.11 -29.86
CA LEU A 46 -11.04 38.52 -28.65
C LEU A 46 -9.54 38.81 -28.60
N TYR A 47 -9.09 39.38 -27.48
CA TYR A 47 -7.69 39.75 -27.28
C TYR A 47 -7.04 38.81 -26.27
N ALA A 48 -5.87 38.30 -26.62
CA ALA A 48 -5.08 37.43 -25.77
C ALA A 48 -3.82 38.16 -25.28
N LYS A 49 -3.42 37.92 -24.03
CA LYS A 49 -2.22 38.53 -23.45
C LYS A 49 -0.96 37.82 -23.97
N PHE A 50 -0.13 38.53 -24.74
CA PHE A 50 1.07 37.97 -25.36
C PHE A 50 2.01 37.27 -24.37
N ASN A 51 2.20 37.85 -23.18
CA ASN A 51 3.08 37.28 -22.13
C ASN A 51 2.66 35.89 -21.62
N LYS A 52 1.44 35.44 -21.91
CA LYS A 52 0.96 34.10 -21.54
C LYS A 52 1.10 33.07 -22.67
N PHE A 53 1.44 33.48 -23.89
CA PHE A 53 1.62 32.55 -24.99
C PHE A 53 2.90 31.75 -24.84
N LYS A 54 2.80 30.48 -25.19
CA LYS A 54 3.95 29.60 -25.42
C LYS A 54 3.78 29.01 -26.81
N PHE A 55 4.71 29.31 -27.70
CA PHE A 55 4.67 28.87 -29.10
C PHE A 55 5.66 27.73 -29.33
N LEU A 56 5.32 26.82 -30.26
CA LEU A 56 6.23 25.78 -30.79
C LEU A 56 6.93 24.95 -29.71
N ILE A 57 6.20 24.59 -28.65
CA ILE A 57 6.70 23.73 -27.59
C ILE A 57 6.30 22.28 -27.81
N ARG A 58 7.23 21.36 -27.55
CA ARG A 58 6.99 19.90 -27.69
C ARG A 58 6.23 19.29 -26.52
N TYR A 59 6.18 20.01 -25.39
CA TYR A 59 5.44 19.62 -24.20
C TYR A 59 4.86 20.85 -23.51
N ILE A 60 3.64 20.73 -22.97
CA ILE A 60 2.96 21.80 -22.25
C ILE A 60 2.25 21.25 -21.02
N ALA A 61 2.31 21.99 -19.91
CA ALA A 61 1.46 21.73 -18.76
C ALA A 61 0.04 22.27 -19.05
N PHE A 62 -0.95 21.38 -19.11
CA PHE A 62 -2.35 21.69 -19.37
C PHE A 62 -3.25 20.89 -18.41
N LEU A 63 -4.15 21.56 -17.69
CA LEU A 63 -5.04 20.96 -16.70
C LEU A 63 -4.36 20.11 -15.62
N GLY A 64 -3.11 20.44 -15.29
CA GLY A 64 -2.31 19.69 -14.30
C GLY A 64 -1.81 18.34 -14.80
N HIS A 65 -1.78 18.16 -16.12
CA HIS A 65 -1.09 17.10 -16.85
C HIS A 65 -0.01 17.74 -17.74
N THR A 66 1.01 16.96 -18.10
CA THR A 66 1.99 17.32 -19.12
C THR A 66 1.57 16.64 -20.42
N VAL A 67 1.14 17.44 -21.40
CA VAL A 67 0.80 16.95 -22.74
C VAL A 67 2.05 17.03 -23.59
N SER A 68 2.41 15.93 -24.24
CA SER A 68 3.58 15.81 -25.10
C SER A 68 3.25 14.99 -26.35
N SER A 69 4.19 14.90 -27.30
CA SER A 69 4.04 14.05 -28.48
C SER A 69 3.90 12.56 -28.16
N THR A 70 4.41 12.09 -27.02
CA THR A 70 4.33 10.68 -26.59
C THR A 70 3.05 10.36 -25.83
N GLY A 71 2.29 11.37 -25.41
CA GLY A 71 1.03 11.19 -24.71
C GLY A 71 0.81 12.21 -23.59
N ILE A 72 -0.20 11.91 -22.76
CA ILE A 72 -0.59 12.71 -21.60
C ILE A 72 0.02 12.06 -20.36
N GLU A 73 0.98 12.74 -19.75
CA GLU A 73 1.59 12.32 -18.49
C GLU A 73 1.06 13.16 -17.34
N VAL A 74 1.03 12.58 -16.13
CA VAL A 74 0.71 13.36 -14.93
C VAL A 74 1.89 14.28 -14.63
N ASP A 75 1.61 15.55 -14.29
CA ASP A 75 2.66 16.53 -13.93
C ASP A 75 3.67 15.90 -12.95
N PRO A 76 4.98 15.89 -13.28
CA PRO A 76 6.03 15.38 -12.40
C PRO A 76 5.97 15.98 -11.01
N LYS A 77 5.52 17.23 -10.84
CA LYS A 77 5.38 17.88 -9.52
C LYS A 77 4.34 17.19 -8.64
N LYS A 78 3.28 16.64 -9.22
CA LYS A 78 2.25 15.88 -8.49
C LYS A 78 2.72 14.47 -8.14
N THR A 79 3.54 13.86 -9.00
CA THR A 79 4.01 12.48 -8.81
C THR A 79 5.33 12.40 -8.04
N TYR A 80 6.09 13.48 -7.94
CA TYR A 80 7.39 13.53 -7.26
C TYR A 80 7.30 13.02 -5.84
N THR A 81 6.34 13.51 -5.04
CA THR A 81 6.18 13.09 -3.64
C THR A 81 6.02 11.58 -3.47
N VAL A 82 5.30 10.93 -4.39
CA VAL A 82 5.09 9.48 -4.37
C VAL A 82 6.32 8.74 -4.91
N LYS A 83 6.95 9.25 -5.96
CA LYS A 83 8.16 8.65 -6.57
C LYS A 83 9.39 8.76 -5.66
N SER A 84 9.56 9.87 -4.97
CA SER A 84 10.67 10.14 -4.05
C SER A 84 10.34 9.74 -2.61
N TRP A 85 9.35 8.87 -2.41
CA TRP A 85 8.98 8.44 -1.07
C TRP A 85 10.15 7.69 -0.44
N PRO A 86 10.66 8.11 0.73
CA PRO A 86 11.83 7.49 1.34
C PRO A 86 11.52 6.05 1.74
N ARG A 87 12.52 5.17 1.66
CA ARG A 87 12.39 3.79 2.17
C ARG A 87 11.97 3.86 3.64
N PRO A 88 10.79 3.34 4.01
CA PRO A 88 10.29 3.49 5.37
C PRO A 88 11.17 2.68 6.34
N LEU A 89 11.79 3.38 7.30
CA LEU A 89 12.71 2.78 8.29
C LEU A 89 12.01 2.36 9.58
N SER A 90 10.81 2.88 9.84
CA SER A 90 10.06 2.62 11.07
C SER A 90 8.74 1.92 10.77
N PRO A 91 8.29 0.99 11.64
CA PRO A 91 6.99 0.32 11.52
C PRO A 91 5.81 1.30 11.32
N THR A 92 5.88 2.49 11.92
CA THR A 92 4.84 3.52 11.75
C THR A 92 4.78 4.03 10.32
N TYR A 93 5.94 4.30 9.71
CA TYR A 93 6.01 4.75 8.32
C TYR A 93 5.59 3.65 7.34
N ILE A 94 5.95 2.39 7.61
CA ILE A 94 5.49 1.24 6.81
C ILE A 94 3.97 1.15 6.84
N ARG A 95 3.34 1.25 8.02
CA ARG A 95 1.87 1.22 8.14
C ARG A 95 1.20 2.37 7.42
N SER A 96 1.77 3.58 7.51
CA SER A 96 1.24 4.76 6.79
C SER A 96 1.30 4.56 5.27
N PHE A 97 2.41 4.00 4.76
CA PHE A 97 2.54 3.70 3.35
C PHE A 97 1.55 2.62 2.91
N LEU A 98 1.45 1.51 3.65
CA LEU A 98 0.48 0.45 3.35
C LEU A 98 -0.97 0.95 3.37
N GLY A 99 -1.31 1.86 4.30
CA GLY A 99 -2.63 2.50 4.32
C GLY A 99 -2.91 3.36 3.09
N LEU A 100 -1.90 4.11 2.62
CA LEU A 100 -2.00 4.88 1.38
C LEU A 100 -2.19 3.95 0.18
N THR A 101 -1.39 2.88 0.07
CA THR A 101 -1.46 1.97 -1.07
C THR A 101 -2.76 1.16 -1.08
N ASP A 102 -3.30 0.81 0.09
CA ASP A 102 -4.61 0.14 0.20
C ASP A 102 -5.76 1.03 -0.28
N TYR A 103 -5.70 2.35 -0.07
CA TYR A 103 -6.67 3.29 -0.67
C TYR A 103 -6.66 3.23 -2.21
N TYR A 104 -5.48 3.13 -2.81
CA TYR A 104 -5.33 3.08 -4.27
C TYR A 104 -5.48 1.69 -4.88
N ARG A 105 -5.60 0.63 -4.07
CA ARG A 105 -5.77 -0.76 -4.51
C ARG A 105 -6.81 -0.94 -5.62
N ARG A 106 -7.94 -0.22 -5.56
CA ARG A 106 -9.03 -0.34 -6.55
C ARG A 106 -8.69 0.23 -7.92
N PHE A 107 -7.66 1.07 -8.01
CA PHE A 107 -7.24 1.76 -9.22
C PHE A 107 -5.95 1.17 -9.81
N VAL A 108 -5.32 0.22 -9.12
CA VAL A 108 -4.05 -0.40 -9.51
C VAL A 108 -4.27 -1.88 -9.76
N GLU A 109 -4.43 -2.28 -11.03
CA GLU A 109 -4.67 -3.68 -11.40
C GLU A 109 -3.54 -4.63 -10.94
N ALA A 110 -2.29 -4.14 -10.93
CA ALA A 110 -1.12 -4.91 -10.50
C ALA A 110 -0.93 -4.99 -8.97
N TYR A 111 -1.86 -4.46 -8.17
CA TYR A 111 -1.73 -4.46 -6.70
C TYR A 111 -1.70 -5.88 -6.14
N GLU A 112 -2.62 -6.73 -6.60
CA GLU A 112 -2.71 -8.13 -6.18
C GLU A 112 -1.41 -8.89 -6.51
N LYS A 113 -0.86 -8.69 -7.70
CA LYS A 113 0.41 -9.31 -8.11
C LYS A 113 1.58 -8.88 -7.21
N SER A 114 1.62 -7.61 -6.82
CA SER A 114 2.66 -7.09 -5.92
C SER A 114 2.52 -7.65 -4.50
N PHE A 115 1.28 -7.85 -4.04
CA PHE A 115 1.00 -8.48 -2.76
C PHE A 115 1.40 -9.96 -2.74
N GLN A 116 1.09 -10.71 -3.81
CA GLN A 116 1.49 -12.10 -3.95
C GLN A 116 3.01 -12.27 -3.96
N GLU A 117 3.73 -11.45 -4.74
CA GLU A 117 5.19 -11.43 -4.74
C GLU A 117 5.78 -11.18 -3.34
N LEU A 118 5.17 -10.27 -2.56
CA LEU A 118 5.59 -10.03 -1.18
C LEU A 118 5.36 -11.25 -0.29
N ASN A 119 4.20 -11.92 -0.41
CA ASN A 119 3.91 -13.14 0.34
C ASN A 119 4.87 -14.29 -0.03
N ASP A 120 5.18 -14.46 -1.31
CA ASP A 120 6.12 -15.48 -1.78
C ASP A 120 7.52 -15.21 -1.23
N ARG A 121 7.94 -13.95 -1.14
CA ARG A 121 9.22 -13.56 -0.50
C ARG A 121 9.24 -13.79 1.00
N LEU A 122 8.12 -13.61 1.70
CA LEU A 122 8.01 -13.87 3.14
C LEU A 122 7.99 -15.37 3.45
N THR A 123 7.57 -16.21 2.49
CA THR A 123 7.55 -17.67 2.64
C THR A 123 8.84 -18.35 2.15
N PHE A 124 9.74 -17.61 1.49
CA PHE A 124 11.02 -18.13 1.03
C PHE A 124 12.06 -18.27 2.17
N THR A 125 12.93 -19.27 2.03
CA THR A 125 13.89 -19.79 3.04
C THR A 125 14.91 -18.79 3.61
N LEU A 126 15.02 -17.59 3.06
CA LEU A 126 15.94 -16.56 3.57
C LEU A 126 15.35 -15.74 4.74
N VAL A 127 14.03 -15.75 4.92
CA VAL A 127 13.34 -15.13 6.07
C VAL A 127 13.16 -16.14 7.21
N LEU A 128 12.96 -17.42 6.87
CA LEU A 128 12.83 -18.56 7.78
C LEU A 128 14.21 -19.19 8.01
N THR A 129 14.94 -18.70 9.00
CA THR A 129 16.34 -19.12 9.23
C THR A 129 16.40 -20.52 9.84
N LEU A 130 17.42 -21.30 9.47
CA LEU A 130 17.75 -22.56 10.15
C LEU A 130 18.12 -22.29 11.62
N LEU A 131 17.85 -23.26 12.49
CA LEU A 131 18.12 -23.16 13.92
C LEU A 131 19.63 -22.96 14.17
N GLU A 132 19.99 -21.83 14.79
CA GLU A 132 21.37 -21.48 15.12
C GLU A 132 21.62 -21.75 16.62
N GLY A 133 21.61 -23.04 17.00
CA GLY A 133 21.88 -23.50 18.38
C GLY A 133 20.65 -23.61 19.29
N PRO A 134 20.84 -23.99 20.58
CA PRO A 134 19.76 -24.26 21.53
C PRO A 134 19.21 -23.02 22.26
N ASP A 135 19.80 -21.85 22.07
CA ASP A 135 19.48 -20.66 22.87
C ASP A 135 18.79 -19.56 22.04
N GLY A 136 18.12 -18.62 22.74
CA GLY A 136 17.60 -17.40 22.13
C GLY A 136 16.22 -17.53 21.48
N PHE A 137 15.44 -18.56 21.85
CA PHE A 137 14.09 -18.76 21.34
C PHE A 137 13.08 -17.80 21.98
N MET A 138 12.24 -17.20 21.14
CA MET A 138 11.10 -16.38 21.55
C MET A 138 9.85 -16.78 20.77
N VAL A 139 8.74 -16.91 21.48
CA VAL A 139 7.42 -17.18 20.89
C VAL A 139 6.54 -15.95 21.08
N TYR A 140 6.10 -15.36 19.96
CA TYR A 140 5.08 -14.32 19.96
C TYR A 140 3.73 -14.96 19.62
N TYR A 141 2.72 -14.79 20.47
CA TYR A 141 1.38 -15.31 20.20
C TYR A 141 0.33 -14.22 20.37
N ASP A 142 -0.75 -14.29 19.62
CA ASP A 142 -1.92 -13.46 19.80
C ASP A 142 -3.20 -14.23 19.45
N ALA A 143 -4.31 -13.77 20.02
CA ALA A 143 -5.61 -14.39 19.84
C ALA A 143 -6.67 -13.34 19.53
N SER A 144 -7.44 -13.59 18.47
CA SER A 144 -8.60 -12.81 18.08
C SER A 144 -9.86 -13.68 18.05
N ARG A 145 -11.02 -13.07 17.81
CA ARG A 145 -12.30 -13.79 17.61
C ARG A 145 -12.32 -14.68 16.34
N LYS A 146 -11.33 -14.56 15.47
CA LYS A 146 -11.23 -15.33 14.22
C LYS A 146 -10.21 -16.47 14.31
N GLY A 147 -9.10 -16.28 15.01
CA GLY A 147 -7.99 -17.21 15.00
C GLY A 147 -6.93 -16.94 16.06
N LEU A 148 -6.03 -17.91 16.20
CA LEU A 148 -4.81 -17.84 17.02
C LEU A 148 -3.61 -17.75 16.08
N GLY A 149 -2.81 -16.69 16.23
CA GLY A 149 -1.57 -16.49 15.50
C GLY A 149 -0.38 -16.71 16.42
N CYS A 150 0.66 -17.38 15.92
CA CYS A 150 1.90 -17.62 16.62
C CYS A 150 3.10 -17.47 15.68
N VAL A 151 4.19 -16.89 16.18
CA VAL A 151 5.45 -16.70 15.49
C VAL A 151 6.57 -17.20 16.37
N PHE A 152 7.33 -18.16 15.86
CA PHE A 152 8.52 -18.67 16.51
C PHE A 152 9.75 -17.95 15.96
N MET A 153 10.55 -17.37 16.84
CA MET A 153 11.72 -16.57 16.48
C MET A 153 12.95 -17.03 17.27
N GLN A 154 14.13 -16.88 16.67
CA GLN A 154 15.42 -17.04 17.35
C GLN A 154 16.33 -15.89 16.96
N ASN A 155 16.94 -15.23 17.95
CA ASN A 155 17.90 -14.14 17.74
C ASN A 155 17.38 -13.02 16.80
N GLY A 156 16.08 -12.71 16.87
CA GLY A 156 15.44 -11.67 16.05
C GLY A 156 15.07 -12.09 14.62
N LYS A 157 15.35 -13.34 14.22
CA LYS A 157 14.93 -13.92 12.95
C LYS A 157 13.70 -14.80 13.15
N VAL A 158 12.80 -14.85 12.17
CA VAL A 158 11.64 -15.75 12.22
C VAL A 158 12.09 -17.15 11.81
N ILE A 159 11.65 -18.17 12.53
CA ILE A 159 11.88 -19.58 12.19
C ILE A 159 10.62 -20.18 11.59
N SER A 160 9.45 -19.92 12.18
CA SER A 160 8.19 -20.47 11.69
C SER A 160 6.98 -19.62 12.09
N TYR A 161 5.93 -19.76 11.28
CA TYR A 161 4.61 -19.18 11.53
C TYR A 161 3.62 -20.31 11.80
N ALA A 162 2.71 -20.12 12.76
CA ALA A 162 1.60 -21.02 13.00
C ALA A 162 0.30 -20.22 13.12
N LEU A 163 -0.75 -20.69 12.44
CA LEU A 163 -2.08 -20.08 12.44
C LEU A 163 -3.13 -21.17 12.63
N ARG A 164 -4.04 -20.97 13.60
CA ARG A 164 -5.19 -21.84 13.83
C ARG A 164 -6.49 -21.03 13.80
N LYS A 165 -7.38 -21.33 12.88
CA LYS A 165 -8.74 -20.77 12.89
C LYS A 165 -9.54 -21.32 14.07
N LEU A 166 -10.32 -20.47 14.73
CA LEU A 166 -11.21 -20.91 15.81
C LEU A 166 -12.40 -21.69 15.26
N LYS A 167 -12.73 -22.81 15.92
CA LYS A 167 -13.95 -23.57 15.65
C LYS A 167 -15.19 -22.75 16.04
N VAL A 168 -16.35 -23.10 15.47
CA VAL A 168 -17.60 -22.34 15.66
C VAL A 168 -17.94 -22.12 17.13
N HIS A 169 -17.77 -23.13 17.98
CA HIS A 169 -18.02 -23.02 19.42
C HIS A 169 -16.93 -22.22 20.15
N GLU A 170 -15.68 -22.27 19.69
CA GLU A 170 -14.58 -21.51 20.28
C GLU A 170 -14.80 -20.01 20.08
N LYS A 171 -15.41 -19.57 18.98
CA LYS A 171 -15.66 -18.14 18.69
C LYS A 171 -16.51 -17.42 19.74
N ASN A 172 -17.33 -18.16 20.49
CA ASN A 172 -18.22 -17.62 21.49
C ASN A 172 -17.53 -17.36 22.84
N TYR A 173 -16.30 -17.83 23.03
CA TYR A 173 -15.55 -17.51 24.24
C TYR A 173 -15.19 -16.01 24.29
N PRO A 174 -15.13 -15.41 25.48
CA PRO A 174 -14.58 -14.07 25.66
C PRO A 174 -13.17 -13.97 25.08
N THR A 175 -12.80 -12.81 24.50
CA THR A 175 -11.47 -12.60 23.91
C THR A 175 -10.35 -12.71 24.95
N HIS A 176 -10.65 -12.43 26.22
CA HIS A 176 -9.74 -12.73 27.33
C HIS A 176 -9.48 -14.24 27.42
N ASP A 177 -10.50 -15.09 27.28
CA ASP A 177 -10.35 -16.55 27.33
C ASP A 177 -9.64 -17.12 26.10
N HIS A 178 -9.77 -16.48 24.93
CA HIS A 178 -8.94 -16.81 23.76
C HIS A 178 -7.48 -16.48 23.98
N LYS A 179 -7.20 -15.29 24.54
CA LYS A 179 -5.85 -14.88 24.93
C LYS A 179 -5.30 -15.76 26.05
N LEU A 180 -6.15 -16.19 26.99
CA LEU A 180 -5.79 -17.13 28.05
C LEU A 180 -5.51 -18.54 27.54
N ALA A 181 -6.29 -19.03 26.56
CA ALA A 181 -6.06 -20.31 25.90
C ALA A 181 -4.82 -20.31 25.01
N ALA A 182 -4.46 -19.15 24.46
CA ALA A 182 -3.20 -18.94 23.75
C ALA A 182 -2.03 -18.70 24.72
N SER A 183 -2.28 -18.13 25.90
CA SER A 183 -1.26 -17.87 26.91
C SER A 183 -0.91 -19.15 27.68
N MET A 184 0.33 -19.60 27.54
CA MET A 184 0.88 -20.69 28.35
C MET A 184 0.79 -20.38 29.87
N GLN A 185 0.77 -19.11 30.27
CA GLN A 185 0.68 -18.65 31.66
C GLN A 185 -0.57 -19.17 32.41
N TYR A 186 -1.71 -19.31 31.74
CA TYR A 186 -2.95 -19.80 32.36
C TYR A 186 -2.88 -21.29 32.71
N VAL A 187 -2.15 -22.09 31.89
CA VAL A 187 -1.92 -23.51 32.14
C VAL A 187 -1.09 -23.71 33.41
N PHE A 188 -0.11 -22.83 33.68
CA PHE A 188 0.72 -22.92 34.89
C PHE A 188 0.05 -22.40 36.18
N THR A 189 -0.99 -21.56 36.07
CA THR A 189 -1.57 -20.86 37.23
C THR A 189 -2.89 -21.48 37.73
N LYS A 190 -3.56 -22.31 36.92
CA LYS A 190 -4.90 -22.83 37.24
C LYS A 190 -4.82 -24.13 38.07
N LYS A 191 -5.55 -24.17 39.19
CA LYS A 191 -5.63 -25.37 40.07
C LYS A 191 -6.34 -26.56 39.41
N ASP A 192 -7.36 -26.31 38.58
CA ASP A 192 -8.11 -27.34 37.87
C ASP A 192 -7.92 -27.22 36.35
N LEU A 193 -7.00 -28.03 35.84
CA LEU A 193 -6.71 -28.18 34.40
C LEU A 193 -7.49 -29.36 33.82
N ASN A 194 -8.05 -29.19 32.62
CA ASN A 194 -8.62 -30.30 31.84
C ASN A 194 -7.50 -31.26 31.39
N LEU A 195 -7.82 -32.52 31.10
CA LEU A 195 -6.88 -33.59 30.73
C LEU A 195 -5.95 -33.19 29.57
N PHE A 196 -6.47 -32.43 28.61
CA PHE A 196 -5.68 -31.85 27.51
C PHE A 196 -4.64 -30.84 28.02
N GLN A 197 -5.03 -29.92 28.90
CA GLN A 197 -4.13 -28.91 29.47
C GLN A 197 -3.06 -29.52 30.40
N ARG A 198 -3.39 -30.62 31.10
CA ARG A 198 -2.43 -31.38 31.94
C ARG A 198 -1.33 -32.04 31.12
N ARG A 199 -1.69 -32.67 29.98
CA ARG A 199 -0.71 -33.26 29.05
C ARG A 199 0.27 -32.22 28.50
N TRP A 200 -0.22 -31.04 28.16
CA TRP A 200 0.65 -29.94 27.73
C TRP A 200 1.54 -29.43 28.87
N LEU A 201 1.02 -29.32 30.09
CA LEU A 201 1.81 -28.92 31.26
C LEU A 201 2.96 -29.91 31.56
N GLU A 202 2.73 -31.21 31.43
CA GLU A 202 3.78 -32.23 31.56
C GLU A 202 4.89 -32.06 30.52
N LEU A 203 4.51 -31.87 29.26
CA LEU A 203 5.47 -31.69 28.15
C LEU A 203 6.22 -30.35 28.24
N LEU A 204 5.59 -29.31 28.79
CA LEU A 204 6.18 -27.99 28.94
C LEU A 204 7.08 -27.85 30.18
N LYS A 205 6.99 -28.75 31.17
CA LYS A 205 7.88 -28.76 32.35
C LYS A 205 9.33 -29.09 32.00
N ASP A 206 9.55 -29.76 30.88
CA ASP A 206 10.88 -30.16 30.41
C ASP A 206 11.64 -28.99 29.74
N TYR A 207 10.98 -27.84 29.53
CA TYR A 207 11.57 -26.65 28.91
C TYR A 207 11.66 -25.49 29.90
N ASP A 208 12.84 -24.88 30.03
CA ASP A 208 13.04 -23.69 30.86
C ASP A 208 12.49 -22.45 30.15
N MET A 209 11.23 -22.11 30.41
CA MET A 209 10.49 -21.05 29.71
C MET A 209 10.10 -19.91 30.66
N SER A 210 10.39 -18.68 30.24
CA SER A 210 9.88 -17.48 30.90
C SER A 210 8.79 -16.81 30.06
N VAL A 211 7.60 -16.65 30.65
CA VAL A 211 6.48 -15.96 29.98
C VAL A 211 6.59 -14.46 30.24
N LEU A 212 6.95 -13.70 29.22
CA LEU A 212 7.08 -12.25 29.29
C LEU A 212 5.91 -11.57 28.57
N SER A 213 5.20 -10.69 29.28
CA SER A 213 4.14 -9.87 28.69
C SER A 213 4.77 -8.74 27.88
N HIS A 214 4.43 -8.67 26.59
CA HIS A 214 4.95 -7.66 25.68
C HIS A 214 3.85 -6.70 25.25
N SER A 215 4.18 -5.40 25.13
CA SER A 215 3.24 -4.41 24.60
C SER A 215 2.85 -4.74 23.16
N GLY A 216 1.61 -4.43 22.75
CA GLY A 216 1.07 -4.79 21.43
C GLY A 216 1.86 -4.27 20.22
N LYS A 217 2.78 -3.32 20.40
CA LYS A 217 3.69 -2.86 19.33
C LYS A 217 4.74 -3.91 18.96
N ALA A 218 5.24 -4.68 19.94
CA ALA A 218 6.20 -5.77 19.71
C ALA A 218 5.53 -7.04 19.18
N ASN A 219 4.23 -7.22 19.42
CA ASN A 219 3.46 -8.41 19.01
C ASN A 219 2.75 -8.26 17.65
N ALA A 220 3.18 -7.29 16.83
CA ALA A 220 2.48 -6.91 15.61
C ALA A 220 2.33 -8.04 14.59
N VAL A 221 3.26 -9.00 14.56
CA VAL A 221 3.22 -10.12 13.61
C VAL A 221 2.20 -11.17 14.03
N ALA A 222 2.17 -11.55 15.31
CA ALA A 222 1.16 -12.50 15.80
C ALA A 222 -0.26 -11.89 15.76
N ASP A 223 -0.40 -10.60 16.04
CA ASP A 223 -1.67 -9.84 15.89
C ASP A 223 -2.12 -9.75 14.43
N ALA A 224 -1.20 -9.61 13.47
CA ALA A 224 -1.57 -9.65 12.05
C ALA A 224 -2.07 -11.04 11.63
N LEU A 225 -1.46 -12.11 12.15
CA LEU A 225 -1.88 -13.49 11.87
C LEU A 225 -3.20 -13.86 12.53
N SER A 226 -3.50 -13.31 13.71
CA SER A 226 -4.70 -13.66 14.47
C SER A 226 -5.98 -13.05 13.88
N ARG A 227 -5.89 -11.92 13.15
CA ARG A 227 -7.01 -11.11 12.62
C ARG A 227 -7.70 -11.63 11.36
#